data_AF-A0A661WKB0-F1
#
_entry.id   AF-A0A661WKB0-F1
#
_cell.length_a   1.000
_cell.length_b   1.000
_cell.length_c   1.000
_cell.angle_alpha   90.00
_cell.angle_beta   90.00
_cell.angle_gamma   90.00
#
_symmetry.space_group_name_H-M   'P 1'
#
loop_
_entity.id
_entity.type
_entity.pdbx_description
1 polymer ?
#
loop_
_entity_poly.entity_id
_entity_poly.type
_entity_poly.pdbx_seq_one_letter_code
_entity_poly.pdbx_strand_id
1 'polypeptide(L)'
;MIPKLFKQEAGFTLVELLVTTAVLAMLFGIVSLTLHGVGSDAQTEVCAVEYHIVQSAIELYLTENPGVALTAGTDTTISNGDGQFADYLRGTTDGLYSWTTDGVLTAGTCPAPVSSPPWGCGTAP
;
A
#
# COMPACT_ATOMS: atom_id res chain seq x y z
N MET A 1 21.45 55.59 31.35
CA MET A 1 22.63 55.10 30.60
C MET A 1 22.40 53.61 30.36
N ILE A 2 21.95 53.23 29.15
CA ILE A 2 21.55 51.85 28.84
C ILE A 2 22.70 51.23 28.03
N PRO A 3 23.36 50.15 28.50
CA PRO A 3 24.44 49.54 27.74
C PRO A 3 23.86 48.85 26.51
N LYS A 4 24.28 49.30 25.32
CA LYS A 4 23.98 48.61 24.06
C LYS A 4 24.80 47.32 24.01
N LEU A 5 24.15 46.21 24.35
CA LEU A 5 24.62 44.86 24.03
C LEU A 5 24.64 44.73 22.50
N PHE A 6 25.80 44.93 21.87
CA PHE A 6 26.01 44.52 20.48
C PHE A 6 25.94 43.01 20.43
N LYS A 7 24.81 42.48 19.96
CA LYS A 7 24.63 41.07 19.67
C LYS A 7 25.41 40.78 18.38
N GLN A 8 26.50 40.03 18.49
CA GLN A 8 27.21 39.53 17.31
C GLN A 8 26.26 38.58 16.57
N GLU A 9 25.72 39.05 15.46
CA GLU A 9 25.11 38.19 14.44
C GLU A 9 26.23 37.36 13.84
N ALA A 10 26.47 36.15 14.36
CA ALA A 10 27.35 35.17 13.76
C ALA A 10 26.71 34.69 12.45
N GLY A 11 26.93 35.45 11.38
CA GLY A 11 26.45 35.14 10.04
C GLY A 11 27.16 33.91 9.48
N PHE A 12 26.36 32.97 8.98
CA PHE A 12 26.78 31.80 8.22
C PHE A 12 27.80 32.21 7.15
N THR A 13 28.95 31.53 7.09
CA THR A 13 29.93 31.89 6.05
C THR A 13 29.42 31.43 4.68
N LEU A 14 29.76 32.14 3.60
CA LEU A 14 29.38 31.72 2.24
C LEU A 14 29.89 30.32 1.90
N VAL A 15 31.07 29.97 2.41
CA VAL A 15 31.67 28.64 2.22
C VAL A 15 30.86 27.56 2.93
N GLU A 16 30.31 27.87 4.11
CA GLU A 16 29.50 26.93 4.88
C GLU A 16 28.20 26.60 4.17
N LEU A 17 27.54 27.60 3.57
CA LEU A 17 26.37 27.37 2.76
C LEU A 17 26.70 26.61 1.46
N LEU A 18 27.87 26.88 0.87
CA LEU A 18 28.30 26.21 -0.35
C LEU A 18 28.62 24.72 -0.12
N VAL A 19 29.39 24.40 0.92
CA VAL A 19 29.75 23.00 1.21
C VAL A 19 28.52 22.21 1.64
N THR A 20 27.64 22.78 2.45
CA THR A 20 26.42 22.10 2.90
C THR A 20 25.47 21.82 1.74
N THR A 21 25.21 22.80 0.88
CA THR A 21 24.35 22.59 -0.30
C THR A 21 24.96 21.59 -1.28
N ALA A 22 26.29 21.55 -1.42
CA ALA A 22 26.97 20.53 -2.23
C ALA A 22 26.75 19.11 -1.68
N VAL A 23 26.85 18.93 -0.36
CA VAL A 23 26.58 17.63 0.29
C VAL A 23 25.09 17.26 0.19
N LEU A 24 24.18 18.21 0.43
CA LEU A 24 22.74 17.98 0.32
C LEU A 24 22.33 17.58 -1.11
N ALA A 25 22.90 18.23 -2.12
CA ALA A 25 22.66 17.88 -3.52
C ALA A 25 23.12 16.46 -3.85
N MET A 26 24.29 16.05 -3.33
CA MET A 26 24.80 14.70 -3.51
C MET A 26 23.90 13.65 -2.85
N LEU A 27 23.49 13.89 -1.59
CA LEU A 27 22.61 12.97 -0.86
C LEU A 27 21.23 12.85 -1.53
N PHE A 28 20.66 13.96 -1.97
CA PHE A 28 19.36 13.98 -2.66
C PHE A 28 19.39 13.15 -3.96
N GLY A 29 20.47 13.26 -4.74
CA GLY A 29 20.62 12.49 -5.98
C GLY A 29 20.56 10.98 -5.77
N ILE A 30 21.24 10.46 -4.74
CA ILE A 30 21.25 9.02 -4.44
C ILE A 30 19.90 8.56 -3.92
N VAL A 31 19.29 9.32 -3.00
CA VAL A 31 18.00 8.97 -2.40
C VAL A 31 16.87 8.96 -3.45
N SER A 32 16.88 9.89 -4.40
CA SER A 32 15.87 9.96 -5.47
C SER A 32 15.75 8.66 -6.27
N LEU A 33 16.88 8.02 -6.58
CA LEU A 33 16.91 6.74 -7.31
C LEU A 33 16.32 5.59 -6.46
N THR A 34 16.56 5.60 -5.15
CA THR A 34 16.05 4.56 -4.24
C THR A 34 14.55 4.65 -4.02
N LEU A 35 13.96 5.85 -4.07
CA LEU A 35 12.53 6.05 -3.81
C LEU A 35 11.66 5.76 -5.04
N HIS A 36 12.22 5.78 -6.25
CA HIS A 36 11.44 5.68 -7.49
C HIS A 36 10.69 4.34 -7.66
N GLY A 37 11.16 3.25 -7.03
CA GLY A 37 10.56 1.91 -7.16
C GLY A 37 9.63 1.51 -6.01
N VAL A 38 9.74 2.15 -4.85
CA VAL A 38 9.10 1.69 -3.60
C VAL A 38 7.57 1.61 -3.73
N GLY A 39 6.95 2.54 -4.45
CA GLY A 39 5.49 2.53 -4.66
C GLY A 39 5.02 1.36 -5.52
N SER A 40 5.77 1.00 -6.57
CA SER A 40 5.43 -0.12 -7.46
C SER A 40 5.62 -1.47 -6.75
N ASP A 41 6.67 -1.58 -5.95
CA ASP A 41 6.95 -2.79 -5.17
C ASP A 41 5.87 -2.98 -4.09
N ALA A 42 5.52 -1.91 -3.36
CA ALA A 42 4.45 -1.93 -2.37
C ALA A 42 3.10 -2.30 -3.00
N GLN A 43 2.77 -1.75 -4.17
CA GLN A 43 1.55 -2.10 -4.88
C GLN A 43 1.52 -3.59 -5.24
N THR A 44 2.63 -4.13 -5.75
CA THR A 44 2.74 -5.55 -6.13
C THR A 44 2.53 -6.46 -4.92
N GLU A 45 3.13 -6.12 -3.78
CA GLU A 45 2.95 -6.85 -2.52
C GLU A 45 1.50 -6.79 -2.03
N VAL A 46 0.85 -5.63 -2.12
CA VAL A 46 -0.58 -5.50 -1.77
C VAL A 46 -1.44 -6.40 -2.66
N CYS A 47 -1.18 -6.44 -3.97
CA CYS A 47 -1.90 -7.34 -4.89
C CYS A 47 -1.76 -8.81 -4.46
N ALA A 48 -0.54 -9.24 -4.13
CA ALA A 48 -0.25 -10.62 -3.75
C ALA A 48 -0.92 -10.98 -2.42
N VAL A 49 -0.84 -10.08 -1.43
CA VAL A 49 -1.45 -10.27 -0.12
C VAL A 49 -2.97 -10.40 -0.23
N GLU A 50 -3.64 -9.50 -0.95
CA GLU A 50 -5.09 -9.56 -1.09
C GLU A 50 -5.53 -10.81 -1.85
N TYR A 51 -4.82 -11.21 -2.92
CA TYR A 51 -5.07 -12.47 -3.62
C TYR A 51 -5.01 -13.68 -2.67
N HIS A 52 -3.98 -13.75 -1.81
CA HIS A 52 -3.85 -14.83 -0.84
C HIS A 52 -4.93 -14.80 0.25
N ILE A 53 -5.39 -13.61 0.65
CA ILE A 53 -6.50 -13.45 1.60
C ILE A 53 -7.80 -14.00 0.98
N VAL A 54 -8.09 -13.66 -0.28
CA VAL A 54 -9.27 -14.16 -0.99
C VAL A 54 -9.20 -15.67 -1.18
N GLN A 55 -8.05 -16.21 -1.58
CA GLN A 55 -7.85 -17.67 -1.71
C GLN A 55 -8.09 -18.38 -0.37
N SER A 56 -7.55 -17.83 0.72
CA SER A 56 -7.71 -18.41 2.06
C SER A 56 -9.17 -18.38 2.52
N ALA A 57 -9.92 -17.32 2.20
CA ALA A 57 -11.34 -17.23 2.51
C ALA A 57 -12.17 -18.29 1.76
N ILE A 58 -11.85 -18.51 0.47
CA ILE A 58 -12.45 -19.56 -0.35
C ILE A 58 -12.18 -20.95 0.24
N GLU A 59 -10.93 -21.23 0.61
CA GLU A 59 -10.53 -22.52 1.20
C GLU A 59 -11.24 -22.77 2.54
N LEU A 60 -11.39 -21.74 3.35
CA LEU A 60 -12.10 -21.82 4.64
C LEU A 60 -13.58 -22.16 4.43
N TYR A 61 -14.24 -21.50 3.48
CA TYR A 61 -15.64 -21.80 3.14
C TYR A 61 -15.84 -23.24 2.65
N LEU A 62 -14.98 -23.71 1.74
CA LEU A 62 -15.05 -25.08 1.21
C LEU A 62 -14.75 -26.15 2.28
N THR A 63 -13.92 -25.79 3.26
CA THR A 63 -13.62 -26.65 4.41
C THR A 63 -14.82 -26.77 5.35
N GLU A 64 -15.51 -25.66 5.62
CA GLU A 64 -16.70 -25.64 6.48
C GLU A 64 -17.94 -26.26 5.81
N ASN A 65 -18.02 -26.18 4.48
CA ASN A 65 -19.16 -26.65 3.70
C ASN A 65 -18.76 -27.77 2.71
N PRO A 66 -18.38 -28.97 3.22
CA PRO A 66 -17.90 -30.04 2.36
C PRO A 66 -18.97 -30.48 1.37
N GLY A 67 -18.62 -30.49 0.08
CA GLY A 67 -19.51 -30.90 -1.01
C GLY A 67 -20.44 -29.82 -1.56
N VAL A 68 -20.37 -28.59 -1.03
CA VAL A 68 -21.06 -27.42 -1.59
C VAL A 68 -20.10 -26.71 -2.55
N ALA A 69 -20.42 -26.72 -3.84
CA ALA A 69 -19.64 -25.99 -4.83
C ALA A 69 -19.86 -24.47 -4.72
N LEU A 70 -18.83 -23.71 -5.11
CA LEU A 70 -18.94 -22.26 -5.23
C LEU A 70 -19.75 -21.87 -6.47
N THR A 71 -20.39 -20.71 -6.42
CA THR A 71 -20.89 -20.07 -7.63
C THR A 71 -19.72 -19.37 -8.27
N ALA A 72 -19.37 -19.70 -9.51
CA ALA A 72 -18.26 -19.04 -10.19
C ALA A 72 -18.50 -17.54 -10.32
N GLY A 73 -17.48 -16.74 -10.01
CA GLY A 73 -17.48 -15.29 -10.14
C GLY A 73 -16.50 -14.85 -11.23
N THR A 74 -16.83 -13.74 -11.89
CA THR A 74 -15.97 -13.12 -12.91
C THR A 74 -15.85 -11.62 -12.64
N ASP A 75 -14.61 -11.15 -12.49
CA ASP A 75 -14.21 -9.75 -12.36
C ASP A 75 -15.10 -8.94 -11.40
N THR A 76 -15.31 -9.47 -10.20
CA THR A 76 -16.17 -8.85 -9.19
C THR A 76 -15.39 -8.43 -7.96
N THR A 77 -15.77 -7.30 -7.38
CA THR A 77 -15.44 -6.97 -5.98
C THR A 77 -16.24 -7.89 -5.06
N ILE A 78 -15.67 -8.26 -3.93
CA ILE A 78 -16.28 -9.19 -2.97
C ILE A 78 -16.48 -8.43 -1.67
N SER A 79 -17.74 -8.29 -1.25
CA SER A 79 -18.14 -7.56 -0.04
C SER A 79 -18.80 -8.48 0.97
N ASN A 80 -18.67 -8.14 2.26
CA ASN A 80 -19.39 -8.84 3.32
C ASN A 80 -20.89 -8.85 3.03
N GLY A 81 -21.51 -10.05 3.10
CA GLY A 81 -22.92 -10.24 2.77
C GLY A 81 -23.20 -10.64 1.32
N ASP A 82 -22.20 -10.72 0.43
CA ASP A 82 -22.36 -11.30 -0.92
C ASP A 82 -22.55 -12.84 -0.87
N GLY A 83 -22.39 -13.44 0.32
CA GLY A 83 -22.60 -14.85 0.58
C GLY A 83 -21.41 -15.74 0.20
N GLN A 84 -21.56 -17.04 0.46
CA GLN A 84 -20.53 -18.07 0.32
C GLN A 84 -19.30 -17.76 1.19
N PHE A 85 -18.17 -17.38 0.57
CA PHE A 85 -16.92 -17.16 1.26
C PHE A 85 -16.70 -15.68 1.65
N ALA A 86 -17.56 -14.77 1.20
CA ALA A 86 -17.40 -13.34 1.46
C ALA A 86 -17.43 -12.99 2.95
N ASP A 87 -18.16 -13.76 3.76
CA ASP A 87 -18.25 -13.56 5.22
C ASP A 87 -16.95 -13.89 5.97
N TYR A 88 -16.00 -14.58 5.32
CA TYR A 88 -14.69 -14.86 5.88
C TYR A 88 -13.68 -13.75 5.58
N LEU A 89 -14.05 -12.77 4.76
CA LEU A 89 -13.24 -11.58 4.50
C LEU A 89 -13.44 -10.55 5.61
N ARG A 90 -12.42 -9.71 5.83
CA ARG A 90 -12.47 -8.65 6.85
C ARG A 90 -13.17 -7.39 6.36
N GLY A 91 -13.43 -7.29 5.06
CA GLY A 91 -13.98 -6.11 4.40
C GLY A 91 -14.23 -6.39 2.93
N THR A 92 -14.57 -5.33 2.18
CA THR A 92 -14.70 -5.37 0.73
C THR A 92 -13.32 -5.43 0.08
N THR A 93 -13.16 -6.25 -0.96
CA THR A 93 -11.94 -6.27 -1.76
C THR A 93 -11.82 -5.00 -2.61
N ASP A 94 -10.63 -4.43 -2.67
CA ASP A 94 -10.32 -3.27 -3.51
C ASP A 94 -10.01 -3.72 -4.94
N GLY A 95 -9.57 -4.98 -5.11
CA GLY A 95 -9.40 -5.64 -6.41
C GLY A 95 -10.66 -6.32 -6.94
N LEU A 96 -10.62 -6.66 -8.23
CA LEU A 96 -11.63 -7.51 -8.88
C LEU A 96 -11.09 -8.93 -8.98
N TYR A 97 -11.88 -9.93 -8.61
CA TYR A 97 -11.45 -11.32 -8.62
C TYR A 97 -12.39 -12.22 -9.40
N SER A 98 -11.82 -13.23 -10.04
CA SER A 98 -12.49 -14.29 -10.77
C SER A 98 -12.13 -15.64 -10.16
N TRP A 99 -13.12 -16.49 -9.91
CA TRP A 99 -12.92 -17.81 -9.30
C TRP A 99 -13.81 -18.87 -9.94
N THR A 100 -13.32 -20.11 -9.92
CA THR A 100 -14.07 -21.28 -10.41
C THR A 100 -14.98 -21.86 -9.33
N THR A 101 -15.87 -22.76 -9.75
CA THR A 101 -16.74 -23.54 -8.84
C THR A 101 -15.96 -24.41 -7.85
N ASP A 102 -14.71 -24.73 -8.18
CA ASP A 102 -13.80 -25.54 -7.36
C ASP A 102 -12.99 -24.70 -6.36
N GLY A 103 -13.18 -23.37 -6.34
CA GLY A 103 -12.49 -22.47 -5.44
C GLY A 103 -11.06 -22.11 -5.87
N VAL A 104 -10.77 -22.17 -7.17
CA VAL A 104 -9.50 -21.72 -7.73
C VAL A 104 -9.67 -20.30 -8.27
N LEU A 105 -8.85 -19.36 -7.77
CA LEU A 105 -8.75 -18.02 -8.33
C LEU A 105 -7.98 -18.03 -9.65
N THR A 106 -8.60 -17.53 -10.72
CA THR A 106 -8.05 -17.57 -12.09
C THR A 106 -7.63 -16.20 -12.64
N ALA A 107 -8.18 -15.11 -12.12
CA ALA A 107 -7.74 -13.75 -12.45
C ALA A 107 -8.04 -12.80 -11.28
N GLY A 108 -7.07 -11.96 -10.95
CA GLY A 108 -7.23 -10.84 -10.03
C GLY A 108 -6.80 -9.56 -10.72
N THR A 109 -7.67 -8.56 -10.79
CA THR A 109 -7.29 -7.19 -11.12
C THR A 109 -6.84 -6.54 -9.83
N CYS A 110 -5.57 -6.16 -9.77
CA CYS A 110 -5.01 -5.59 -8.55
C CYS A 110 -5.76 -4.30 -8.15
N PRO A 111 -5.97 -4.07 -6.85
CA PRO A 111 -6.51 -2.82 -6.36
C PRO A 111 -5.71 -1.62 -6.87
N ALA A 112 -6.41 -0.57 -7.28
CA ALA A 112 -5.77 0.70 -7.57
C ALA A 112 -5.08 1.24 -6.28
N PRO A 113 -3.96 1.97 -6.39
CA PRO A 113 -3.32 2.56 -5.22
C PRO A 113 -4.32 3.45 -4.49
N VAL A 114 -4.68 3.03 -3.27
CA VAL A 114 -5.65 3.75 -2.45
C VAL A 114 -5.00 5.03 -1.92
N SER A 115 -5.66 6.18 -2.12
CA SER A 115 -5.17 7.47 -1.64
C SER A 115 -5.32 7.65 -0.12
N SER A 116 -6.10 6.79 0.54
CA SER A 116 -6.32 6.83 1.99
C SER A 116 -6.53 5.41 2.56
N PRO A 117 -5.56 4.84 3.29
CA PRO A 117 -5.76 3.56 3.94
C PRO A 117 -6.79 3.66 5.08
N PRO A 118 -7.64 2.65 5.28
CA PRO A 118 -8.72 2.66 6.28
C PRO A 118 -8.22 2.78 7.73
N TRP A 119 -6.94 2.51 7.98
CA TRP A 119 -6.30 2.58 9.30
C TRP A 119 -5.50 3.88 9.53
N GLY A 120 -5.60 4.86 8.61
CA GLY A 120 -4.94 6.17 8.76
C GLY A 120 -3.40 6.13 8.68
N CYS A 121 -2.82 5.00 8.29
CA CYS A 121 -1.38 4.84 8.10
C CYS A 121 -0.93 5.44 6.76
N GLY A 122 -0.82 6.77 6.71
CA GLY A 122 -0.11 7.50 5.66
C GLY A 122 -0.84 7.53 4.31
N THR A 123 -1.24 8.72 3.88
CA THR A 123 -1.57 8.97 2.47
C THR A 123 -0.32 8.71 1.64
N ALA A 124 -0.44 7.99 0.52
CA ALA A 124 0.65 7.87 -0.44
C ALA A 124 1.17 9.27 -0.81
N PRO A 125 2.50 9.51 -0.81
CA PRO A 125 3.07 10.80 -1.19
C PRO A 125 2.85 11.13 -2.68
#